data_AF-A0A7V6LHN6-F1
#
_entry.id   AF-A0A7V6LHN6-F1
#
_cell.length_a   1.000
_cell.length_b   1.000
_cell.length_c   1.000
_cell.angle_alpha   90.00
_cell.angle_beta   90.00
_cell.angle_gamma   90.00
#
_symmetry.space_group_name_H-M   'P 1'
#
loop_
_entity.id
_entity.type
_entity.pdbx_description
1 polymer ?
#
loop_
_entity_poly.entity_id
_entity_poly.type
_entity_poly.pdbx_seq_one_letter_code
_entity_poly.pdbx_strand_id
1 'polypeptide(L)'
;PVTVRVNGASQLTGVGNIRVGTNAGDRCVMVLDGGLNVQALPGEANRKLHVGNGLGASGAIIQHSGVLNVSTGVSADAFHVVGNLGGYGYHRITGGELCSGEIAVGGPGALGDGSVGVIDLFGGKVTVDGWCLLVAWSREVGVLNIFGGSYGGGDTRGGEVLLGYANGHRITAQVNLLGSGAKMFDRGGSVIQKRINLARGGTNTLGAVNLNAGELTLHRADALFGNNTPNTTTPSHFNFNGGLLKAAANTMQIEGLTAAYVRAGGARIDTGGYTVTLNQPLVAPEGYGVSAIALVSGARATSARRLYWSAAGRVSARRPSRWLTWSRRVPSAVR
;
A
#
# COMPACT_ATOMS: atom_id res chain seq x y z
N PRO A 1 20.87 19.05 17.13
CA PRO A 1 20.55 18.16 15.99
C PRO A 1 21.69 18.27 14.98
N VAL A 2 22.24 17.15 14.54
CA VAL A 2 23.30 17.16 13.51
C VAL A 2 22.63 17.06 12.15
N THR A 3 22.92 18.01 11.27
CA THR A 3 22.37 18.04 9.92
C THR A 3 23.49 17.88 8.91
N VAL A 4 23.37 16.88 8.03
CA VAL A 4 24.22 16.71 6.85
C VAL A 4 23.38 17.03 5.63
N ARG A 5 23.94 17.77 4.66
CA ARG A 5 23.25 18.17 3.44
C ARG A 5 24.04 17.75 2.21
N VAL A 6 23.37 17.09 1.26
CA VAL A 6 23.92 16.68 -0.03
C VAL A 6 23.26 17.52 -1.12
N ASN A 7 23.98 18.51 -1.64
CA ASN A 7 23.44 19.48 -2.62
C ASN A 7 23.70 19.09 -4.09
N GLY A 8 24.57 18.11 -4.34
CA GLY A 8 24.97 17.68 -5.67
C GLY A 8 25.08 16.17 -5.76
N ALA A 9 25.21 15.64 -6.98
CA ALA A 9 25.42 14.22 -7.21
C ALA A 9 26.64 13.74 -6.42
N SER A 10 26.40 12.85 -5.47
CA SER A 10 27.40 12.33 -4.53
C SER A 10 27.34 10.81 -4.51
N GLN A 11 28.47 10.21 -4.23
CA GLN A 11 28.59 8.76 -4.11
C GLN A 11 29.48 8.43 -2.92
N LEU A 12 29.17 7.34 -2.23
CA LEU A 12 30.08 6.79 -1.23
C LEU A 12 31.05 5.81 -1.86
N THR A 13 32.30 6.21 -2.04
CA THR A 13 33.38 5.31 -2.48
C THR A 13 34.00 4.59 -1.27
N GLY A 14 34.17 3.26 -1.34
CA GLY A 14 34.76 2.45 -0.27
C GLY A 14 33.77 1.83 0.73
N VAL A 15 34.26 1.18 1.80
CA VAL A 15 33.45 0.34 2.71
C VAL A 15 32.57 1.12 3.68
N GLY A 16 31.29 0.74 3.80
CA GLY A 16 30.44 1.10 4.94
C GLY A 16 28.94 1.20 4.64
N ASN A 17 28.13 1.07 5.70
CA ASN A 17 26.71 1.45 5.69
C ASN A 17 26.57 2.92 6.08
N ILE A 18 25.58 3.62 5.54
CA ILE A 18 25.17 4.92 6.08
C ILE A 18 24.23 4.68 7.26
N ARG A 19 24.44 5.43 8.34
CA ARG A 19 23.50 5.48 9.47
C ARG A 19 23.18 6.93 9.79
N VAL A 20 21.90 7.27 9.82
CA VAL A 20 21.39 8.58 10.23
C VAL A 20 20.82 8.41 11.64
N GLY A 21 21.64 8.68 12.66
CA GLY A 21 21.31 8.46 14.08
C GLY A 21 21.49 7.00 14.51
N THR A 22 22.27 6.77 15.57
CA THR A 22 22.62 5.43 16.07
C THR A 22 22.64 5.30 17.58
N ASN A 23 23.06 6.34 18.29
CA ASN A 23 23.21 6.32 19.73
C ASN A 23 21.96 6.88 20.41
N ALA A 24 21.73 6.46 21.65
CA ALA A 24 20.65 7.00 22.45
C ALA A 24 20.75 8.53 22.55
N GLY A 25 19.65 9.22 22.27
CA GLY A 25 19.60 10.68 22.28
C GLY A 25 20.05 11.35 20.97
N ASP A 26 20.56 10.58 20.00
CA ASP A 26 20.86 11.13 18.67
C ASP A 26 19.61 11.72 18.03
N ARG A 27 19.78 12.88 17.40
CA ARG A 27 18.78 13.56 16.58
C ARG A 27 19.46 14.04 15.30
N CYS A 28 19.55 13.15 14.32
CA CYS A 28 20.29 13.37 13.09
C CYS A 28 19.36 13.56 11.90
N VAL A 29 19.69 14.49 11.01
CA VAL A 29 18.95 14.75 9.78
C VAL A 29 19.91 14.71 8.60
N MET A 30 19.57 13.96 7.56
CA MET A 30 20.22 14.02 6.26
C MET A 30 19.26 14.66 5.26
N VAL A 31 19.68 15.76 4.64
CA VAL A 31 18.91 16.45 3.61
C VAL A 31 19.53 16.14 2.25
N LEU A 32 18.72 15.70 1.30
CA LEU A 32 19.12 15.37 -0.06
C LEU A 32 18.45 16.34 -1.04
N ASP A 33 19.24 17.28 -1.56
CA ASP A 33 18.86 18.19 -2.66
C ASP A 33 19.55 17.81 -3.98
N GLY A 34 20.26 16.69 -3.99
CA GLY A 34 20.94 16.09 -5.13
C GLY A 34 20.95 14.57 -5.01
N GLY A 35 21.50 13.88 -6.02
CA GLY A 35 21.57 12.42 -6.01
C GLY A 35 22.58 11.89 -4.99
N LEU A 36 22.26 10.76 -4.36
CA LEU A 36 23.18 10.02 -3.49
C LEU A 36 23.17 8.55 -3.88
N ASN A 37 24.32 8.04 -4.30
CA ASN A 37 24.49 6.61 -4.49
C ASN A 37 25.24 5.99 -3.30
N VAL A 38 24.52 5.16 -2.54
CA VAL A 38 25.06 4.37 -1.41
C VAL A 38 25.78 3.11 -1.92
N GLN A 39 25.68 2.80 -3.23
CA GLN A 39 26.40 1.74 -3.93
C GLN A 39 27.33 2.36 -5.00
N ALA A 40 28.61 2.58 -4.71
CA ALA A 40 29.50 3.29 -5.65
C ALA A 40 29.89 2.51 -6.91
N LEU A 41 29.94 1.17 -6.88
CA LEU A 41 30.46 0.39 -8.01
C LEU A 41 29.58 -0.81 -8.39
N PRO A 42 29.52 -1.18 -9.68
CA PRO A 42 28.94 -2.46 -10.12
C PRO A 42 29.61 -3.63 -9.39
N GLY A 43 28.81 -4.48 -8.73
CA GLY A 43 29.29 -5.64 -7.97
C GLY A 43 29.33 -5.46 -6.44
N GLU A 44 29.23 -4.23 -5.93
CA GLU A 44 29.14 -3.96 -4.49
C GLU A 44 27.68 -4.04 -4.00
N ALA A 45 27.07 -5.23 -4.05
CA ALA A 45 25.78 -5.46 -3.42
C ALA A 45 25.94 -5.47 -1.88
N ASN A 46 24.88 -5.17 -1.13
CA ASN A 46 24.79 -5.24 0.34
C ASN A 46 25.14 -3.99 1.16
N ARG A 47 25.28 -2.80 0.53
CA ARG A 47 25.40 -1.58 1.31
C ARG A 47 24.03 -1.12 1.79
N LYS A 48 23.97 -0.71 3.06
CA LYS A 48 22.71 -0.37 3.72
C LYS A 48 22.66 1.11 4.11
N LEU A 49 21.45 1.64 4.08
CA LEU A 49 21.11 2.95 4.61
C LEU A 49 20.12 2.77 5.75
N HIS A 50 20.57 2.99 6.97
CA HIS A 50 19.73 2.95 8.16
C HIS A 50 19.40 4.35 8.66
N VAL A 51 18.16 4.55 9.09
CA VAL A 51 17.66 5.82 9.62
C VAL A 51 17.03 5.54 10.99
N GLY A 52 17.57 6.12 12.06
CA GLY A 52 17.15 5.81 13.43
C GLY A 52 17.51 4.38 13.81
N ASN A 53 18.81 4.08 13.89
CA ASN A 53 19.35 2.72 14.05
C ASN A 53 19.98 2.50 15.43
N GLY A 54 19.14 2.42 16.46
CA GLY A 54 19.57 2.14 17.83
C GLY A 54 18.55 2.61 18.86
N LEU A 55 18.62 2.03 20.06
CA LEU A 55 17.64 2.27 21.11
C LEU A 55 17.66 3.75 21.54
N GLY A 56 16.52 4.43 21.38
CA GLY A 56 16.41 5.85 21.69
C GLY A 56 17.12 6.78 20.70
N ALA A 57 17.59 6.27 19.55
CA ALA A 57 18.14 7.08 18.48
C ALA A 57 17.02 7.59 17.55
N SER A 58 17.14 8.83 17.08
CA SER A 58 16.22 9.42 16.09
C SER A 58 16.99 9.86 14.84
N GLY A 59 16.52 9.39 13.69
CA GLY A 59 17.05 9.75 12.38
C GLY A 59 15.98 10.24 11.43
N ALA A 60 16.31 11.20 10.59
CA ALA A 60 15.45 11.63 9.49
C ALA A 60 16.22 11.79 8.18
N ILE A 61 15.61 11.38 7.07
CA ILE A 61 16.01 11.78 5.73
C ILE A 61 14.92 12.69 5.16
N ILE A 62 15.33 13.84 4.62
CA ILE A 62 14.46 14.74 3.88
C ILE A 62 14.99 14.82 2.44
N GLN A 63 14.28 14.20 1.51
CA GLN A 63 14.63 14.16 0.09
C GLN A 63 13.76 15.14 -0.69
N HIS A 64 14.38 16.15 -1.29
CA HIS A 64 13.71 17.15 -2.11
C HIS A 64 13.78 16.82 -3.60
N SER A 65 14.90 16.27 -4.06
CA SER A 65 15.18 16.01 -5.47
C SER A 65 16.30 14.95 -5.61
N GLY A 66 16.74 14.70 -6.85
CA GLY A 66 17.81 13.75 -7.14
C GLY A 66 17.39 12.29 -7.04
N VAL A 67 18.34 11.38 -7.24
CA VAL A 67 18.13 9.93 -7.11
C VAL A 67 18.92 9.43 -5.90
N LEU A 68 18.22 8.84 -4.94
CA LEU A 68 18.80 8.09 -3.82
C LEU A 68 18.80 6.60 -4.16
N ASN A 69 19.98 6.03 -4.39
CA ASN A 69 20.17 4.59 -4.67
C ASN A 69 20.82 3.92 -3.46
N VAL A 70 20.16 2.95 -2.81
CA VAL A 70 20.68 2.35 -1.57
C VAL A 70 21.45 1.03 -1.78
N SER A 71 20.94 0.15 -2.62
CA SER A 71 21.56 -1.05 -3.21
C SER A 71 20.43 -1.77 -3.93
N THR A 72 20.71 -2.56 -4.97
CA THR A 72 19.69 -3.35 -5.69
C THR A 72 19.86 -4.85 -5.42
N GLY A 73 18.81 -5.64 -5.66
CA GLY A 73 18.80 -7.09 -5.41
C GLY A 73 18.02 -7.49 -4.16
N VAL A 74 18.30 -8.67 -3.62
CA VAL A 74 17.61 -9.25 -2.45
C VAL A 74 18.65 -9.47 -1.35
N SER A 75 18.29 -9.21 -0.09
CA SER A 75 19.17 -9.36 1.05
C SER A 75 18.50 -10.15 2.18
N ALA A 76 19.32 -10.63 3.12
CA ALA A 76 18.82 -11.19 4.36
C ALA A 76 18.27 -10.11 5.32
N ASP A 77 18.76 -8.86 5.20
CA ASP A 77 18.14 -7.69 5.82
C ASP A 77 18.01 -6.57 4.79
N ALA A 78 16.86 -5.89 4.75
CA ALA A 78 16.57 -4.85 3.77
C ALA A 78 17.69 -3.81 3.65
N PHE A 79 17.91 -3.30 2.43
CA PHE A 79 18.97 -2.34 2.17
C PHE A 79 18.67 -0.97 2.74
N HIS A 80 17.44 -0.49 2.58
CA HIS A 80 17.00 0.76 3.22
C HIS A 80 16.11 0.46 4.42
N VAL A 81 16.57 0.82 5.62
CA VAL A 81 15.83 0.57 6.86
C VAL A 81 15.50 1.89 7.54
N VAL A 82 14.21 2.16 7.72
CA VAL A 82 13.69 3.35 8.39
C VAL A 82 13.10 2.94 9.73
N GLY A 83 13.77 3.28 10.82
CA GLY A 83 13.51 2.82 12.17
C GLY A 83 14.07 1.42 12.38
N ASN A 84 15.00 1.22 13.31
CA ASN A 84 15.61 -0.08 13.58
C ASN A 84 16.15 -0.14 15.01
N LEU A 85 16.22 -1.33 15.60
CA LEU A 85 16.89 -1.59 16.88
C LEU A 85 16.45 -0.67 18.03
N GLY A 86 15.15 -0.40 18.18
CA GLY A 86 14.66 0.50 19.24
C GLY A 86 14.59 1.98 18.85
N GLY A 87 14.91 2.31 17.59
CA GLY A 87 15.02 3.68 17.10
C GLY A 87 13.79 4.18 16.34
N TYR A 88 13.71 5.50 16.22
CA TYR A 88 12.73 6.21 15.40
C TYR A 88 13.38 6.67 14.08
N GLY A 89 12.86 6.18 12.96
CA GLY A 89 13.29 6.60 11.64
C GLY A 89 12.17 7.30 10.87
N TYR A 90 12.54 8.38 10.20
CA TYR A 90 11.64 9.13 9.32
C TYR A 90 12.27 9.34 7.95
N HIS A 91 11.52 9.12 6.88
CA HIS A 91 11.93 9.50 5.53
C HIS A 91 10.82 10.29 4.85
N ARG A 92 11.05 11.58 4.64
CA ARG A 92 10.18 12.43 3.84
C ARG A 92 10.72 12.56 2.43
N ILE A 93 9.86 12.33 1.44
CA ILE A 93 10.19 12.50 0.03
C ILE A 93 9.21 13.51 -0.58
N THR A 94 9.70 14.68 -0.98
CA THR A 94 8.89 15.70 -1.67
C THR A 94 9.15 15.73 -3.17
N GLY A 95 10.22 15.10 -3.64
CA GLY A 95 10.59 15.00 -5.05
C GLY A 95 11.78 14.07 -5.27
N GLY A 96 12.18 13.87 -6.54
CA GLY A 96 13.25 12.94 -6.90
C GLY A 96 12.79 11.46 -6.92
N GLU A 97 13.76 10.56 -6.91
CA GLU A 97 13.54 9.11 -6.91
C GLU A 97 14.33 8.42 -5.79
N LEU A 98 13.72 7.45 -5.12
CA LEU A 98 14.36 6.49 -4.23
C LEU A 98 14.33 5.12 -4.91
N CYS A 99 15.48 4.51 -5.13
CA CYS A 99 15.58 3.12 -5.60
C CYS A 99 16.29 2.26 -4.56
N SER A 100 15.69 1.11 -4.27
CA SER A 100 16.29 0.10 -3.41
C SER A 100 15.83 -1.29 -3.82
N GLY A 101 16.63 -2.31 -3.54
CA GLY A 101 16.22 -3.70 -3.73
C GLY A 101 15.10 -4.10 -2.77
N GLU A 102 15.21 -3.63 -1.52
CA GLU A 102 14.30 -3.91 -0.41
C GLU A 102 14.27 -2.72 0.54
N ILE A 103 13.08 -2.39 1.02
CA ILE A 103 12.89 -1.33 2.01
C ILE A 103 12.17 -1.92 3.22
N ALA A 104 12.61 -1.56 4.42
CA ALA A 104 11.91 -1.88 5.66
C ALA A 104 11.57 -0.60 6.42
N VAL A 105 10.29 -0.44 6.74
CA VAL A 105 9.75 0.65 7.54
C VAL A 105 9.36 0.08 8.89
N GLY A 106 10.19 0.26 9.91
CA GLY A 106 10.18 -0.55 11.13
C GLY A 106 10.99 -1.82 10.89
N GLY A 107 12.29 -1.76 11.11
CA GLY A 107 13.30 -2.70 10.64
C GLY A 107 13.30 -4.08 11.31
N PRO A 108 14.19 -4.98 10.86
CA PRO A 108 14.31 -6.34 11.39
C PRO A 108 14.94 -6.41 12.78
N GLY A 109 15.74 -5.40 13.15
CA GLY A 109 16.42 -5.36 14.43
C GLY A 109 15.48 -4.92 15.55
N ALA A 110 15.40 -5.74 16.59
CA ALA A 110 14.57 -5.47 17.75
C ALA A 110 15.44 -5.28 19.01
N LEU A 111 15.39 -4.09 19.60
CA LEU A 111 15.83 -3.79 20.96
C LEU A 111 14.73 -2.98 21.65
N GLY A 112 14.61 -3.11 22.98
CA GLY A 112 13.55 -2.44 23.73
C GLY A 112 12.14 -2.83 23.26
N ASP A 113 11.22 -1.86 23.33
CA ASP A 113 9.79 -2.06 22.99
C ASP A 113 9.55 -2.24 21.48
N GLY A 114 10.45 -1.76 20.64
CA GLY A 114 10.37 -1.92 19.19
C GLY A 114 10.93 -0.71 18.44
N SER A 115 10.72 -0.68 17.13
CA SER A 115 11.14 0.46 16.30
C SER A 115 9.92 1.11 15.65
N VAL A 116 10.03 2.41 15.42
CA VAL A 116 9.04 3.16 14.67
C VAL A 116 9.67 3.63 13.36
N GLY A 117 9.10 3.17 12.25
CA GLY A 117 9.46 3.63 10.91
C GLY A 117 8.31 4.38 10.27
N VAL A 118 8.60 5.54 9.68
CA VAL A 118 7.63 6.29 8.90
C VAL A 118 8.25 6.78 7.60
N ILE A 119 7.58 6.51 6.49
CA ILE A 119 7.87 7.12 5.19
C ILE A 119 6.67 7.96 4.76
N ASP A 120 6.92 9.23 4.45
CA ASP A 120 5.93 10.14 3.88
C ASP A 120 6.32 10.54 2.45
N LEU A 121 5.49 10.18 1.48
CA LEU A 121 5.63 10.55 0.08
C LEU A 121 4.67 11.71 -0.23
N PHE A 122 5.21 12.92 -0.38
CA PHE A 122 4.48 14.10 -0.83
C PHE A 122 4.60 14.31 -2.34
N GLY A 123 5.63 13.74 -2.96
CA GLY A 123 5.91 13.78 -4.39
C GLY A 123 7.03 12.79 -4.72
N GLY A 124 7.56 12.81 -5.94
CA GLY A 124 8.64 11.90 -6.32
C GLY A 124 8.20 10.45 -6.49
N LYS A 125 9.18 9.54 -6.52
CA LYS A 125 9.03 8.15 -6.95
C LYS A 125 9.81 7.21 -6.04
N VAL A 126 9.19 6.11 -5.60
CA VAL A 126 9.83 5.05 -4.81
C VAL A 126 9.77 3.75 -5.58
N THR A 127 10.96 3.18 -5.86
CA THR A 127 11.16 1.95 -6.62
C THR A 127 11.73 0.87 -5.71
N VAL A 128 11.07 -0.28 -5.68
CA VAL A 128 11.59 -1.49 -5.07
C VAL A 128 11.91 -2.51 -6.16
N ASP A 129 13.19 -2.75 -6.43
CA ASP A 129 13.62 -3.56 -7.60
C ASP A 129 13.78 -5.05 -7.30
N GLY A 130 14.15 -5.38 -6.06
CA GLY A 130 14.59 -6.71 -5.69
C GLY A 130 13.46 -7.62 -5.26
N TRP A 131 12.85 -7.27 -4.13
CA TRP A 131 11.77 -8.06 -3.55
C TRP A 131 10.62 -7.19 -3.05
N CYS A 132 10.72 -6.65 -1.84
CA CYS A 132 9.54 -6.09 -1.18
C CYS A 132 9.81 -4.82 -0.38
N LEU A 133 8.71 -4.08 -0.20
CA LEU A 133 8.58 -3.13 0.89
C LEU A 133 7.96 -3.85 2.09
N LEU A 134 8.72 -3.91 3.17
CA LEU A 134 8.25 -4.39 4.46
C LEU A 134 7.73 -3.21 5.27
N VAL A 135 6.44 -3.24 5.60
CA VAL A 135 5.81 -2.26 6.49
C VAL A 135 5.65 -2.94 7.84
N ALA A 136 6.49 -2.53 8.77
CA ALA A 136 6.76 -3.13 10.06
C ALA A 136 7.23 -4.58 9.94
N TRP A 137 8.55 -4.76 9.92
CA TRP A 137 9.19 -6.08 9.86
C TRP A 137 9.08 -6.80 11.20
N SER A 138 9.70 -6.27 12.26
CA SER A 138 9.91 -7.03 13.50
C SER A 138 9.04 -6.59 14.67
N ARG A 139 9.07 -5.32 15.10
CA ARG A 139 8.36 -4.84 16.30
C ARG A 139 7.81 -3.43 16.12
N GLU A 140 6.69 -3.18 16.82
CA GLU A 140 5.97 -1.92 16.94
C GLU A 140 5.28 -1.39 15.69
N VAL A 141 5.88 -0.43 14.97
CA VAL A 141 5.11 0.43 14.06
C VAL A 141 5.88 0.68 12.77
N GLY A 142 5.17 0.47 11.66
CA GLY A 142 5.63 0.83 10.33
C GLY A 142 4.50 1.51 9.58
N VAL A 143 4.77 2.69 9.03
CA VAL A 143 3.77 3.47 8.31
C VAL A 143 4.35 3.98 6.99
N LEU A 144 3.66 3.65 5.89
CA LEU A 144 3.82 4.34 4.62
C LEU A 144 2.63 5.27 4.40
N ASN A 145 2.88 6.57 4.27
CA ASN A 145 1.90 7.55 3.86
C ASN A 145 2.23 8.06 2.46
N ILE A 146 1.24 8.04 1.57
CA ILE A 146 1.34 8.60 0.23
C ILE A 146 0.33 9.74 0.12
N PHE A 147 0.81 10.96 0.26
CA PHE A 147 0.06 12.19 0.01
C PHE A 147 0.11 12.57 -1.48
N GLY A 148 1.24 12.29 -2.13
CA GLY A 148 1.46 12.47 -3.57
C GLY A 148 2.61 11.58 -4.04
N GLY A 149 2.94 11.64 -5.34
CA GLY A 149 4.00 10.80 -5.91
C GLY A 149 3.59 9.35 -6.16
N SER A 150 4.56 8.49 -6.45
CA SER A 150 4.30 7.08 -6.81
C SER A 150 5.19 6.06 -6.10
N TYR A 151 4.59 4.94 -5.71
CA TYR A 151 5.28 3.73 -5.29
C TYR A 151 5.08 2.60 -6.30
N GLY A 152 6.12 1.82 -6.59
CA GLY A 152 5.95 0.54 -7.27
C GLY A 152 7.24 -0.25 -7.45
N GLY A 153 7.12 -1.40 -8.10
CA GLY A 153 8.24 -2.29 -8.35
C GLY A 153 9.16 -1.84 -9.50
N GLY A 154 10.33 -2.48 -9.56
CA GLY A 154 11.15 -2.56 -10.76
C GLY A 154 10.54 -3.46 -11.84
N ASP A 155 11.33 -3.81 -12.85
CA ASP A 155 10.78 -4.48 -14.05
C ASP A 155 10.48 -5.98 -13.86
N THR A 156 11.18 -6.68 -12.96
CA THR A 156 11.12 -8.16 -12.93
C THR A 156 10.77 -8.80 -11.58
N ARG A 157 11.27 -8.31 -10.44
CA ARG A 157 11.19 -9.08 -9.18
C ARG A 157 10.67 -8.33 -7.96
N GLY A 158 10.76 -7.00 -7.94
CA GLY A 158 10.36 -6.20 -6.80
C GLY A 158 8.96 -5.60 -6.87
N GLY A 159 8.49 -5.11 -5.73
CA GLY A 159 7.33 -4.23 -5.63
C GLY A 159 6.32 -4.66 -4.58
N GLU A 160 6.22 -5.95 -4.24
CA GLU A 160 5.18 -6.37 -3.29
C GLU A 160 5.34 -5.69 -1.93
N VAL A 161 4.20 -5.51 -1.25
CA VAL A 161 4.16 -4.89 0.06
C VAL A 161 3.72 -5.92 1.09
N LEU A 162 4.55 -6.11 2.12
CA LEU A 162 4.34 -7.08 3.19
C LEU A 162 4.15 -6.35 4.51
N LEU A 163 2.97 -6.47 5.10
CA LEU A 163 2.63 -5.87 6.39
C LEU A 163 2.83 -6.89 7.52
N GLY A 164 3.48 -6.44 8.60
CA GLY A 164 3.64 -7.21 9.83
C GLY A 164 4.37 -8.52 9.60
N TYR A 165 5.64 -8.46 9.19
CA TYR A 165 6.37 -9.63 8.66
C TYR A 165 6.65 -10.72 9.71
N ALA A 166 7.13 -10.35 10.89
CA ALA A 166 7.46 -11.29 11.96
C ALA A 166 6.23 -11.66 12.81
N ASN A 167 6.30 -12.77 13.54
CA ASN A 167 5.18 -13.30 14.32
C ASN A 167 5.22 -12.80 15.78
N GLY A 168 4.06 -12.50 16.37
CA GLY A 168 3.90 -12.35 17.82
C GLY A 168 4.58 -11.14 18.44
N HIS A 169 4.63 -10.02 17.72
CA HIS A 169 5.40 -8.84 18.13
C HIS A 169 4.57 -7.56 18.25
N ARG A 170 3.25 -7.70 18.40
CA ARG A 170 2.31 -6.56 18.56
C ARG A 170 2.46 -5.52 17.42
N ILE A 171 2.84 -5.99 16.23
CA ILE A 171 3.12 -5.11 15.10
C ILE A 171 1.85 -4.42 14.62
N THR A 172 1.95 -3.11 14.38
CA THR A 172 0.97 -2.29 13.66
C THR A 172 1.60 -1.80 12.35
N ALA A 173 1.09 -2.30 11.24
CA ALA A 173 1.57 -1.97 9.90
C ALA A 173 0.48 -1.24 9.11
N GLN A 174 0.80 -0.07 8.57
CA GLN A 174 -0.18 0.74 7.85
C GLN A 174 0.36 1.29 6.54
N VAL A 175 -0.46 1.18 5.49
CA VAL A 175 -0.26 1.85 4.20
C VAL A 175 -1.44 2.76 3.95
N ASN A 176 -1.17 4.05 3.74
CA ASN A 176 -2.17 5.09 3.62
C ASN A 176 -2.02 5.83 2.30
N LEU A 177 -3.04 5.81 1.44
CA LEU A 177 -3.14 6.69 0.29
C LEU A 177 -4.06 7.85 0.67
N LEU A 178 -3.47 9.05 0.82
CA LEU A 178 -4.08 10.18 1.54
C LEU A 178 -4.41 11.38 0.65
N GLY A 179 -3.69 11.57 -0.46
CA GLY A 179 -3.95 12.67 -1.40
C GLY A 179 -4.34 12.21 -2.79
N SER A 180 -4.97 13.10 -3.56
CA SER A 180 -5.46 12.80 -4.92
C SER A 180 -4.35 12.48 -5.91
N GLY A 181 -3.13 12.98 -5.68
CA GLY A 181 -1.95 12.68 -6.48
C GLY A 181 -1.20 11.42 -6.05
N ALA A 182 -1.67 10.70 -5.02
CA ALA A 182 -1.04 9.47 -4.55
C ALA A 182 -1.24 8.34 -5.54
N LYS A 183 -0.15 7.67 -5.92
CA LYS A 183 -0.19 6.49 -6.78
C LYS A 183 0.56 5.33 -6.15
N MET A 184 -0.04 4.15 -6.19
CA MET A 184 0.59 2.91 -5.78
C MET A 184 0.40 1.88 -6.88
N PHE A 185 1.50 1.21 -7.23
CA PHE A 185 1.57 0.20 -8.28
C PHE A 185 1.18 0.69 -9.69
N ASP A 186 1.30 2.00 -9.94
CA ASP A 186 1.11 2.59 -11.27
C ASP A 186 2.25 2.25 -12.25
N ARG A 187 3.28 1.58 -11.75
CA ARG A 187 4.55 1.24 -12.41
C ARG A 187 5.01 -0.17 -12.03
N GLY A 188 6.11 -0.63 -12.64
CA GLY A 188 6.68 -1.95 -12.47
C GLY A 188 6.12 -2.95 -13.47
N GLY A 189 7.00 -3.74 -14.09
CA GLY A 189 6.66 -4.66 -15.19
C GLY A 189 5.92 -5.93 -14.73
N SER A 190 6.10 -6.32 -13.46
CA SER A 190 5.52 -7.54 -12.92
C SER A 190 4.12 -7.31 -12.34
N VAL A 191 3.11 -7.89 -12.98
CA VAL A 191 1.72 -7.86 -12.49
C VAL A 191 1.60 -8.54 -11.14
N ILE A 192 2.25 -9.69 -10.96
CA ILE A 192 2.14 -10.49 -9.73
C ILE A 192 2.71 -9.78 -8.50
N GLN A 193 3.66 -8.86 -8.70
CA GLN A 193 4.26 -8.05 -7.63
C GLN A 193 3.42 -6.84 -7.24
N LYS A 194 2.33 -6.54 -7.97
CA LYS A 194 1.32 -5.54 -7.56
C LYS A 194 0.41 -6.12 -6.48
N ARG A 195 1.03 -6.58 -5.39
CA ARG A 195 0.42 -7.35 -4.32
C ARG A 195 0.66 -6.68 -2.97
N ILE A 196 -0.35 -6.76 -2.10
CA ILE A 196 -0.21 -6.42 -0.69
C ILE A 196 -0.62 -7.63 0.15
N ASN A 197 0.29 -8.12 0.99
CA ASN A 197 -0.05 -9.07 2.04
C ASN A 197 -0.21 -8.28 3.34
N LEU A 198 -1.43 -8.26 3.89
CA LEU A 198 -1.79 -7.45 5.04
C LEU A 198 -1.42 -8.12 6.38
N ALA A 199 -1.00 -9.38 6.37
CA ALA A 199 -0.74 -10.15 7.59
C ALA A 199 0.30 -11.24 7.32
N ARG A 200 1.51 -10.85 6.94
CA ARG A 200 2.55 -11.82 6.57
C ARG A 200 2.99 -12.68 7.76
N GLY A 201 3.05 -12.06 8.94
CA GLY A 201 3.26 -12.69 10.23
C GLY A 201 1.98 -12.73 11.08
N GLY A 202 1.89 -13.75 11.92
CA GLY A 202 0.75 -14.03 12.81
C GLY A 202 0.81 -13.29 14.14
N THR A 203 -0.34 -13.29 14.83
CA THR A 203 -0.53 -12.76 16.19
C THR A 203 -0.03 -11.33 16.40
N ASN A 204 -0.15 -10.51 15.35
CA ASN A 204 0.18 -9.09 15.38
C ASN A 204 -1.07 -8.23 15.65
N THR A 205 -0.85 -6.96 15.97
CA THR A 205 -1.92 -6.03 16.35
C THR A 205 -2.81 -5.67 15.16
N LEU A 206 -2.20 -5.28 14.03
CA LEU A 206 -2.95 -4.80 12.86
C LEU A 206 -2.08 -4.78 11.61
N GLY A 207 -2.64 -5.19 10.48
CA GLY A 207 -2.23 -4.74 9.16
C GLY A 207 -3.37 -4.02 8.45
N ALA A 208 -3.14 -2.79 8.00
CA ALA A 208 -4.19 -2.00 7.36
C ALA A 208 -3.72 -1.30 6.09
N VAL A 209 -4.57 -1.33 5.07
CA VAL A 209 -4.49 -0.48 3.89
C VAL A 209 -5.65 0.51 3.96
N ASN A 210 -5.36 1.81 3.85
CA ASN A 210 -6.35 2.87 3.86
C ASN A 210 -6.33 3.62 2.52
N LEU A 211 -7.32 3.32 1.68
CA LEU A 211 -7.51 3.93 0.37
C LEU A 211 -8.45 5.14 0.49
N ASN A 212 -7.95 6.21 1.14
CA ASN A 212 -8.70 7.44 1.38
C ASN A 212 -8.77 8.35 0.15
N ALA A 213 -7.71 8.36 -0.66
CA ALA A 213 -7.64 9.10 -1.92
C ALA A 213 -6.67 8.40 -2.89
N GLY A 214 -6.42 9.03 -4.03
CA GLY A 214 -5.43 8.57 -5.00
C GLY A 214 -5.84 7.29 -5.73
N GLU A 215 -4.83 6.60 -6.28
CA GLU A 215 -5.01 5.41 -7.11
C GLU A 215 -4.11 4.25 -6.64
N LEU A 216 -4.71 3.07 -6.48
CA LEU A 216 -4.03 1.82 -6.17
C LEU A 216 -4.30 0.83 -7.32
N THR A 217 -3.26 0.44 -8.06
CA THR A 217 -3.38 -0.56 -9.13
C THR A 217 -3.00 -1.94 -8.60
N LEU A 218 -3.96 -2.83 -8.39
CA LEU A 218 -3.74 -4.03 -7.60
C LEU A 218 -3.97 -5.30 -8.41
N HIS A 219 -3.10 -6.28 -8.22
CA HIS A 219 -3.30 -7.66 -8.61
C HIS A 219 -3.85 -8.49 -7.44
N ARG A 220 -3.31 -8.34 -6.22
CA ARG A 220 -3.82 -9.10 -5.08
C ARG A 220 -3.70 -8.37 -3.75
N ALA A 221 -4.74 -8.45 -2.92
CA ALA A 221 -4.64 -8.21 -1.48
C ALA A 221 -5.07 -9.46 -0.72
N ASP A 222 -4.22 -9.93 0.19
CA ASP A 222 -4.46 -11.15 0.97
C ASP A 222 -3.91 -11.07 2.39
N ALA A 223 -4.29 -12.05 3.23
CA ALA A 223 -3.73 -12.29 4.55
C ALA A 223 -3.22 -13.74 4.61
N LEU A 224 -1.94 -13.92 4.27
CA LEU A 224 -1.31 -15.23 4.22
C LEU A 224 -0.01 -15.24 5.02
N PHE A 225 0.26 -16.33 5.72
CA PHE A 225 1.58 -16.61 6.26
C PHE A 225 2.62 -16.75 5.13
N GLY A 226 3.91 -16.66 5.46
CA GLY A 226 4.98 -16.84 4.48
C GLY A 226 5.03 -18.20 3.78
N ASN A 227 4.36 -19.22 4.34
CA ASN A 227 4.16 -20.52 3.73
C ASN A 227 2.86 -20.59 2.87
N ASN A 228 2.23 -19.44 2.59
CA ASN A 228 0.99 -19.29 1.82
C ASN A 228 -0.27 -19.93 2.42
N THR A 229 -0.28 -20.22 3.73
CA THR A 229 -1.49 -20.63 4.45
C THR A 229 -2.28 -19.40 4.94
N PRO A 230 -3.63 -19.47 5.04
CA PRO A 230 -4.44 -18.36 5.57
C PRO A 230 -3.99 -17.91 6.95
N ASN A 231 -3.78 -16.60 7.13
CA ASN A 231 -3.50 -16.02 8.44
C ASN A 231 -4.74 -15.33 9.00
N THR A 232 -5.35 -15.95 10.00
CA THR A 232 -6.53 -15.44 10.71
C THR A 232 -6.20 -14.81 12.07
N THR A 233 -4.92 -14.79 12.45
CA THR A 233 -4.48 -14.41 13.80
C THR A 233 -4.07 -12.95 13.93
N THR A 234 -3.82 -12.28 12.79
CA THR A 234 -3.54 -10.84 12.72
C THR A 234 -4.73 -10.14 12.07
N PRO A 235 -5.38 -9.18 12.75
CA PRO A 235 -6.42 -8.37 12.12
C PRO A 235 -5.90 -7.67 10.86
N SER A 236 -6.55 -7.93 9.72
CA SER A 236 -6.17 -7.40 8.41
C SER A 236 -7.33 -6.64 7.79
N HIS A 237 -7.15 -5.33 7.60
CA HIS A 237 -8.22 -4.43 7.17
C HIS A 237 -7.87 -3.71 5.87
N PHE A 238 -8.71 -3.87 4.86
CA PHE A 238 -8.67 -3.03 3.68
C PHE A 238 -9.81 -2.01 3.76
N ASN A 239 -9.49 -0.73 3.86
CA ASN A 239 -10.46 0.34 4.03
C ASN A 239 -10.61 1.14 2.72
N PHE A 240 -11.78 1.04 2.10
CA PHE A 240 -12.21 1.90 1.01
C PHE A 240 -12.83 3.18 1.57
N ASN A 241 -12.30 4.34 1.19
CA ASN A 241 -12.79 5.62 1.69
C ASN A 241 -12.62 6.76 0.66
N GLY A 242 -12.92 6.50 -0.61
CA GLY A 242 -12.91 7.51 -1.68
C GLY A 242 -11.76 7.44 -2.69
N GLY A 243 -10.69 6.70 -2.39
CA GLY A 243 -9.63 6.39 -3.36
C GLY A 243 -10.07 5.36 -4.42
N LEU A 244 -9.34 5.31 -5.53
CA LEU A 244 -9.64 4.46 -6.69
C LEU A 244 -8.80 3.19 -6.68
N LEU A 245 -9.45 2.03 -6.63
CA LEU A 245 -8.83 0.73 -6.87
C LEU A 245 -8.91 0.41 -8.36
N LYS A 246 -7.77 0.24 -9.03
CA LYS A 246 -7.67 -0.21 -10.42
C LYS A 246 -7.23 -1.67 -10.48
N ALA A 247 -7.90 -2.48 -11.29
CA ALA A 247 -7.47 -3.85 -11.51
C ALA A 247 -6.20 -3.90 -12.38
N ALA A 248 -5.19 -4.67 -11.95
CA ALA A 248 -3.96 -4.87 -12.72
C ALA A 248 -4.06 -5.98 -13.78
N ALA A 249 -5.02 -6.91 -13.64
CA ALA A 249 -5.24 -8.04 -14.56
C ALA A 249 -6.60 -8.73 -14.31
N ASN A 250 -6.97 -9.68 -15.19
CA ASN A 250 -8.17 -10.53 -15.13
C ASN A 250 -8.30 -11.45 -13.90
N THR A 251 -7.30 -11.45 -13.04
CA THR A 251 -7.21 -12.28 -11.84
C THR A 251 -7.00 -11.41 -10.61
N MET A 252 -7.48 -10.16 -10.63
CA MET A 252 -7.42 -9.31 -9.44
C MET A 252 -8.25 -9.92 -8.32
N GLN A 253 -7.64 -10.07 -7.14
CA GLN A 253 -8.23 -10.71 -5.97
C GLN A 253 -8.07 -9.86 -4.70
N ILE A 254 -9.15 -9.77 -3.93
CA ILE A 254 -9.11 -9.33 -2.52
C ILE A 254 -9.78 -10.42 -1.71
N GLU A 255 -9.03 -11.05 -0.80
CA GLU A 255 -9.49 -12.27 -0.13
C GLU A 255 -8.77 -12.57 1.20
N GLY A 256 -9.41 -13.39 2.02
CA GLY A 256 -8.81 -13.91 3.26
C GLY A 256 -8.58 -12.86 4.35
N LEU A 257 -8.95 -11.59 4.13
CA LEU A 257 -8.78 -10.54 5.12
C LEU A 257 -9.81 -10.65 6.24
N THR A 258 -9.50 -10.08 7.41
CA THR A 258 -10.48 -9.93 8.49
C THR A 258 -11.68 -9.11 8.03
N ALA A 259 -11.43 -8.01 7.31
CA ALA A 259 -12.51 -7.22 6.72
C ALA A 259 -12.04 -6.36 5.54
N ALA A 260 -12.94 -6.17 4.57
CA ALA A 260 -12.86 -5.09 3.59
C ALA A 260 -13.99 -4.10 3.86
N TYR A 261 -13.63 -2.96 4.47
CA TYR A 261 -14.60 -1.96 4.89
C TYR A 261 -14.88 -0.92 3.80
N VAL A 262 -16.14 -0.57 3.62
CA VAL A 262 -16.58 0.58 2.83
C VAL A 262 -16.97 1.70 3.79
N ARG A 263 -16.15 2.74 3.86
CA ARG A 263 -16.35 3.92 4.72
C ARG A 263 -17.12 5.01 3.98
N ALA A 264 -17.30 6.16 4.62
CA ALA A 264 -18.14 7.26 4.13
C ALA A 264 -17.76 7.76 2.72
N GLY A 265 -16.48 7.73 2.34
CA GLY A 265 -16.04 8.08 0.98
C GLY A 265 -16.38 7.04 -0.10
N GLY A 266 -16.88 5.86 0.30
CA GLY A 266 -17.28 4.78 -0.59
C GLY A 266 -16.11 3.98 -1.17
N ALA A 267 -16.47 2.93 -1.91
CA ALA A 267 -15.55 2.14 -2.70
C ALA A 267 -15.66 2.53 -4.18
N ARG A 268 -14.52 2.85 -4.79
CA ARG A 268 -14.42 3.13 -6.22
C ARG A 268 -13.49 2.10 -6.84
N ILE A 269 -14.05 1.25 -7.70
CA ILE A 269 -13.34 0.14 -8.33
C ILE A 269 -13.46 0.31 -9.84
N ASP A 270 -12.31 0.48 -10.49
CA ASP A 270 -12.18 0.49 -11.93
C ASP A 270 -11.60 -0.87 -12.37
N THR A 271 -12.43 -1.63 -13.08
CA THR A 271 -12.04 -2.94 -13.57
C THR A 271 -11.19 -2.84 -14.84
N GLY A 272 -11.18 -1.71 -15.54
CA GLY A 272 -10.46 -1.57 -16.81
C GLY A 272 -10.88 -2.60 -17.88
N GLY A 273 -12.07 -3.19 -17.75
CA GLY A 273 -12.52 -4.32 -18.58
C GLY A 273 -11.98 -5.70 -18.17
N TYR A 274 -11.15 -5.77 -17.11
CA TYR A 274 -10.71 -7.04 -16.53
C TYR A 274 -11.81 -7.73 -15.74
N THR A 275 -11.71 -9.06 -15.67
CA THR A 275 -12.47 -9.84 -14.68
C THR A 275 -11.87 -9.59 -13.29
N VAL A 276 -12.72 -9.18 -12.34
CA VAL A 276 -12.33 -8.87 -10.97
C VAL A 276 -13.14 -9.75 -10.02
N THR A 277 -12.46 -10.39 -9.08
CA THR A 277 -13.10 -11.22 -8.08
C THR A 277 -12.80 -10.70 -6.68
N LEU A 278 -13.85 -10.31 -5.95
CA LEU A 278 -13.76 -10.01 -4.53
C LEU A 278 -14.26 -11.24 -3.77
N ASN A 279 -13.34 -12.08 -3.32
CA ASN A 279 -13.63 -13.35 -2.62
C ASN A 279 -13.94 -13.13 -1.12
N GLN A 280 -14.43 -11.95 -0.78
CA GLN A 280 -14.92 -11.61 0.55
C GLN A 280 -15.96 -10.48 0.45
N PRO A 281 -16.95 -10.43 1.36
CA PRO A 281 -17.92 -9.33 1.39
C PRO A 281 -17.25 -7.97 1.62
N LEU A 282 -17.79 -6.95 0.98
CA LEU A 282 -17.55 -5.56 1.35
C LEU A 282 -18.57 -5.18 2.43
N VAL A 283 -18.09 -4.74 3.59
CA VAL A 283 -18.92 -4.49 4.77
C VAL A 283 -18.84 -3.03 5.20
N ALA A 284 -19.92 -2.49 5.76
CA ALA A 284 -19.83 -1.21 6.46
C ALA A 284 -19.09 -1.41 7.81
N PRO A 285 -18.36 -0.41 8.30
CA PRO A 285 -17.90 -0.43 9.69
C PRO A 285 -19.08 -0.60 10.65
N GLU A 286 -18.83 -1.21 11.81
CA GLU A 286 -19.82 -1.35 12.86
C GLU A 286 -20.41 0.03 13.25
N GLY A 287 -21.74 0.10 13.36
CA GLY A 287 -22.46 1.35 13.60
C GLY A 287 -22.69 2.25 12.37
N TYR A 288 -22.09 1.93 11.21
CA TYR A 288 -22.25 2.68 9.95
C TYR A 288 -23.02 1.91 8.86
N GLY A 289 -23.48 0.69 9.15
CA GLY A 289 -24.34 -0.09 8.27
C GLY A 289 -25.80 0.36 8.30
N VAL A 290 -26.53 0.16 7.20
CA VAL A 290 -28.00 0.31 7.18
C VAL A 290 -28.60 -0.85 7.98
N SER A 291 -28.92 -0.62 9.25
CA SER A 291 -29.46 -1.65 10.17
C SER A 291 -30.92 -2.02 9.86
N ALA A 292 -31.67 -1.13 9.22
CA ALA A 292 -33.00 -1.38 8.68
C ALA A 292 -33.32 -0.39 7.56
N ILE A 293 -34.07 -0.85 6.55
CA ILE A 293 -34.80 0.05 5.65
C ILE A 293 -36.21 0.13 6.22
N ALA A 294 -36.54 1.27 6.84
CA ALA A 294 -37.90 1.50 7.31
C ALA A 294 -38.86 1.47 6.10
N LEU A 295 -39.69 0.44 6.02
CA LEU A 295 -40.82 0.41 5.08
C LEU A 295 -41.92 1.29 5.67
N VAL A 296 -42.06 2.52 5.16
CA VAL A 296 -43.25 3.32 5.45
C VAL A 296 -44.44 2.61 4.79
N SER A 297 -45.37 2.13 5.61
CA SER A 297 -46.57 1.42 5.18
C SER A 297 -47.29 2.18 4.06
N GLY A 298 -47.39 1.59 2.86
CA GLY A 298 -48.20 2.14 1.76
C GLY A 298 -47.64 2.01 0.35
N ALA A 299 -46.36 1.66 0.14
CA ALA A 299 -45.84 1.48 -1.21
C ALA A 299 -46.03 0.04 -1.71
N ARG A 300 -47.10 -0.20 -2.49
CA ARG A 300 -47.16 -1.33 -3.43
C ARG A 300 -46.00 -1.15 -4.42
N ALA A 301 -45.14 -2.16 -4.52
CA ALA A 301 -44.07 -2.20 -5.52
C ALA A 301 -44.68 -2.40 -6.93
N THR A 302 -45.12 -1.32 -7.55
CA THR A 302 -45.42 -1.26 -8.98
C THR A 302 -44.45 -0.30 -9.63
N SER A 303 -43.65 -0.83 -10.56
CA SER A 303 -42.59 -0.14 -11.34
C SER A 303 -41.26 0.00 -10.60
N ALA A 304 -40.45 -1.06 -10.67
CA ALA A 304 -39.13 -1.15 -10.09
C ALA A 304 -38.13 -0.12 -10.66
N ARG A 305 -37.41 0.57 -9.76
CA ARG A 305 -35.94 0.62 -9.84
C ARG A 305 -35.40 -0.28 -8.74
N ARG A 306 -35.31 -1.58 -9.05
CA ARG A 306 -34.52 -2.52 -8.26
C ARG A 306 -33.05 -2.12 -8.43
N LEU A 307 -32.49 -1.48 -7.42
CA LEU A 307 -31.04 -1.50 -7.22
C LEU A 307 -30.71 -2.90 -6.73
N TYR A 308 -30.17 -3.73 -7.62
CA TYR A 308 -29.60 -5.00 -7.24
C TYR A 308 -28.17 -4.76 -6.75
N TRP A 309 -27.90 -5.14 -5.50
CA TRP A 309 -26.58 -5.63 -5.13
C TRP A 309 -26.63 -7.15 -5.31
N SER A 310 -25.90 -7.69 -6.29
CA SER A 310 -25.75 -9.14 -6.40
C SER A 310 -24.43 -9.55 -5.76
N ALA A 311 -24.51 -10.06 -4.54
CA ALA A 311 -23.48 -10.91 -3.95
C ALA A 311 -23.50 -12.27 -4.68
N ALA A 312 -22.94 -12.31 -5.89
CA ALA A 312 -22.49 -13.51 -6.60
C ALA A 312 -21.87 -13.05 -7.93
N GLY A 313 -20.60 -13.38 -8.15
CA GLY A 313 -19.89 -13.02 -9.37
C GLY A 313 -20.51 -13.63 -10.62
N ARG A 314 -20.91 -12.78 -11.57
CA ARG A 314 -20.73 -12.90 -13.03
C ARG A 314 -21.40 -11.72 -13.72
N VAL A 315 -20.61 -10.87 -14.39
CA VAL A 315 -21.12 -9.86 -15.31
C VAL A 315 -21.02 -10.41 -16.73
N SER A 316 -22.15 -10.57 -17.42
CA SER A 316 -22.21 -10.75 -18.87
C SER A 316 -23.06 -9.63 -19.45
N ALA A 317 -22.45 -8.80 -20.31
CA ALA A 317 -23.12 -7.73 -21.02
C ALA A 317 -23.86 -8.29 -22.24
N ARG A 318 -25.19 -8.21 -22.26
CA ARG A 318 -25.99 -8.29 -23.50
C ARG A 318 -26.57 -6.92 -23.81
N ARG A 319 -26.27 -6.43 -25.02
CA ARG A 319 -26.71 -5.15 -25.59
C ARG A 319 -28.24 -5.04 -25.60
N PRO A 320 -28.84 -3.84 -25.39
CA PRO A 320 -30.26 -3.65 -25.64
C PRO A 320 -30.50 -3.37 -27.12
N SER A 321 -31.19 -4.29 -27.80
CA SER A 321 -31.72 -4.10 -29.14
C SER A 321 -33.17 -3.58 -29.09
N ARG A 322 -33.38 -2.49 -29.82
CA ARG A 322 -34.62 -2.06 -30.51
C ARG A 322 -35.83 -1.64 -29.68
N TRP A 323 -36.21 -0.39 -29.94
CA TRP A 323 -37.51 0.24 -29.73
C TRP A 323 -38.67 -0.65 -30.19
N LEU A 324 -39.71 -0.75 -29.36
CA LEU A 324 -41.04 -1.22 -29.76
C LEU A 324 -42.07 -0.17 -29.34
N THR A 325 -42.57 0.59 -30.32
CA THR A 325 -43.68 1.55 -30.18
C THR A 325 -45.00 0.79 -30.30
N TRP A 326 -45.90 0.94 -29.33
CA TRP A 326 -47.27 0.45 -29.40
C TRP A 326 -48.19 1.56 -29.93
N SER A 327 -48.89 1.33 -31.05
CA SER A 327 -50.04 2.13 -31.47
C SER A 327 -51.31 1.27 -31.45
N ARG A 328 -52.37 1.82 -30.86
CA ARG A 328 -53.65 1.16 -30.59
C ARG A 328 -54.57 1.32 -31.80
N ARG A 329 -54.91 0.23 -32.50
CA ARG A 329 -56.02 0.21 -33.47
C ARG A 329 -57.35 0.14 -32.71
N VAL A 330 -58.30 0.99 -33.09
CA VAL A 330 -59.73 0.89 -32.74
C VAL A 330 -60.47 0.45 -34.01
N PRO A 331 -61.33 -0.59 -33.99
CA PRO A 331 -62.13 -0.97 -35.17
C PRO A 331 -63.47 -0.19 -35.26
N SER A 332 -63.74 0.29 -36.48
CA SER A 332 -65.01 0.52 -37.22
C SER A 332 -66.37 0.57 -36.49
N ALA A 333 -67.23 1.55 -36.82
CA ALA A 333 -68.20 1.48 -37.94
C ALA A 333 -69.31 2.56 -37.90
N VAL A 334 -69.84 2.90 -39.09
CA VAL A 334 -71.25 3.11 -39.49
C VAL A 334 -71.57 4.44 -40.21
N ARG A 335 -72.07 4.24 -41.45
CA ARG A 335 -72.77 5.09 -42.45
C ARG A 335 -71.96 6.09 -43.26
#